data_AF-A0A227J233-F1
#
_entry.id   AF-A0A227J233-F1
#
_cell.length_a   1.000
_cell.length_b   1.000
_cell.length_c   1.000
_cell.angle_alpha   90.00
_cell.angle_beta   90.00
_cell.angle_gamma   90.00
#
_symmetry.space_group_name_H-M   'P 1'
#
loop_
_entity.id
_entity.type
_entity.pdbx_description
1 polymer ?
#
loop_
_entity_poly.entity_id
_entity_poly.type
_entity_poly.pdbx_seq_one_letter_code
_entity_poly.pdbx_strand_id
1 'polypeptide(L)'
;STQVAISPDKKGVYITLGLEEGEVYTVKDVKFRGDLIGEEATFERLVPFEDNETYNGSLVTSMEEGIKRVLGESGYAYPQVNTIPEFDDENKQVSLVVNVD
;
A
#
# COMPACT_ATOMS: atom_id res chain seq x y z
N SER A 1 -2.97 -9.42 -18.93
CA SER A 1 -3.98 -10.18 -19.69
C SER A 1 -3.95 -11.64 -19.29
N THR A 2 -5.03 -12.18 -18.72
CA THR A 2 -5.13 -13.61 -18.41
C THR A 2 -5.58 -14.37 -19.66
N GLN A 3 -4.86 -15.43 -20.02
CA GLN A 3 -5.30 -16.34 -21.07
C GLN A 3 -5.91 -17.57 -20.39
N VAL A 4 -7.20 -17.81 -20.63
CA VAL A 4 -7.92 -18.96 -20.11
C VAL A 4 -7.97 -20.00 -21.23
N ALA A 5 -7.36 -21.16 -21.01
CA ALA A 5 -7.39 -22.28 -21.95
C ALA A 5 -8.15 -23.45 -21.33
N ILE A 6 -9.17 -23.95 -22.03
CA ILE A 6 -9.90 -25.17 -21.67
C ILE A 6 -9.22 -26.35 -22.38
N SER A 7 -9.00 -27.45 -21.65
CA SER A 7 -8.39 -28.65 -22.21
C SER A 7 -9.26 -29.27 -23.33
N PRO A 8 -8.69 -29.90 -24.37
CA PRO A 8 -9.46 -30.45 -25.50
C PRO A 8 -10.51 -31.50 -25.08
N ASP A 9 -10.27 -32.19 -23.96
CA ASP A 9 -11.13 -33.19 -23.34
C ASP A 9 -12.19 -32.60 -22.38
N LYS A 10 -12.22 -31.27 -22.21
CA LYS A 10 -13.13 -30.51 -21.33
C LYS A 10 -13.11 -30.90 -19.84
N LYS A 11 -12.06 -31.59 -19.38
CA LYS A 11 -11.93 -31.99 -17.96
C LYS A 11 -10.94 -31.13 -17.15
N GLY A 12 -10.15 -30.29 -17.81
CA GLY A 12 -9.17 -29.42 -17.16
C GLY A 12 -9.32 -27.95 -17.56
N VAL A 13 -9.22 -27.06 -16.58
CA VAL A 13 -9.12 -25.61 -16.78
C VAL A 13 -7.68 -25.20 -16.48
N TYR A 14 -7.02 -24.55 -17.43
CA TYR A 14 -5.68 -23.99 -17.26
C TYR A 14 -5.76 -22.46 -17.17
N ILE A 15 -5.19 -21.91 -16.10
CA ILE A 15 -5.07 -20.46 -15.87
C ILE A 15 -3.60 -20.11 -16.04
N THR A 16 -3.25 -19.42 -17.14
CA THR A 16 -1.90 -18.91 -17.35
C THR A 16 -1.85 -17.44 -16.93
N LEU A 17 -1.05 -17.15 -15.90
CA LEU A 17 -0.78 -15.82 -15.38
C LEU A 17 0.62 -15.41 -15.84
N GLY A 18 0.71 -14.41 -16.73
CA GLY A 18 1.96 -13.70 -16.95
C GLY A 18 2.13 -12.68 -15.83
N LEU A 19 3.21 -12.81 -15.05
CA LEU A 19 3.57 -11.91 -13.96
C LEU A 19 4.89 -11.22 -14.32
N GLU A 20 4.93 -9.90 -14.16
CA GLU A 20 6.17 -9.13 -14.11
C GLU A 20 6.30 -8.60 -12.69
N GLU A 21 7.22 -9.17 -11.89
CA GLU A 21 7.40 -8.79 -10.48
C GLU A 21 8.08 -7.44 -10.30
N GLY A 22 8.84 -6.99 -11.30
CA GLY A 22 9.67 -5.78 -11.18
C GLY A 22 10.87 -5.98 -10.26
N GLU A 23 11.47 -4.87 -9.84
CA GLU A 23 12.59 -4.88 -8.88
C GLU A 23 12.10 -4.66 -7.44
N VAL A 24 12.90 -5.09 -6.47
CA VAL A 24 12.62 -4.89 -5.05
C VAL A 24 12.99 -3.45 -4.66
N TYR A 25 12.04 -2.73 -4.07
CA TYR A 25 12.20 -1.38 -3.55
C TYR A 25 12.22 -1.38 -2.03
N THR A 26 13.04 -0.51 -1.43
CA THR A 26 13.04 -0.26 0.01
C THR A 26 12.26 0.99 0.35
N VAL A 27 11.50 0.96 1.45
CA VAL A 27 10.78 2.13 1.95
C VAL A 27 11.80 3.11 2.52
N LYS A 28 11.78 4.33 1.98
CA LYS A 28 12.67 5.41 2.42
C LYS A 28 12.02 6.28 3.49
N ASP A 29 10.76 6.62 3.28
CA ASP A 29 10.06 7.61 4.08
C ASP A 29 8.55 7.49 3.88
N VAL A 30 7.78 7.81 4.91
CA VAL A 30 6.31 7.88 4.87
C VAL A 30 5.89 9.30 5.19
N LYS A 31 5.22 9.95 4.25
CA LYS A 31 4.76 11.33 4.37
C LYS A 31 3.25 11.36 4.48
N PHE A 32 2.74 12.08 5.46
CA PHE A 32 1.32 12.34 5.61
C PHE A 32 0.96 13.69 4.99
N ARG A 33 -0.18 13.75 4.29
CA ARG A 33 -0.71 14.95 3.66
C ARG A 33 -2.23 15.02 3.82
N GLY A 34 -2.76 16.23 3.98
CA GLY A 34 -4.21 16.47 4.08
C GLY A 34 -4.64 16.97 5.46
N ASP A 35 -5.87 16.64 5.87
CA ASP A 35 -6.40 17.01 7.19
C ASP A 35 -6.01 15.97 8.24
N LEU A 36 -4.86 16.20 8.87
CA LEU A 36 -4.29 15.28 9.86
C LEU A 36 -4.77 15.57 11.28
N ILE A 37 -5.59 16.61 11.50
CA ILE A 37 -6.21 17.00 12.79
C ILE A 37 -5.21 17.10 13.97
N GLY A 38 -3.91 17.25 13.69
CA GLY A 38 -2.86 17.24 14.71
C GLY A 38 -2.53 15.85 15.29
N GLU A 39 -3.08 14.78 14.72
CA GLU A 39 -2.79 13.37 15.03
C GLU A 39 -1.61 12.83 14.21
N GLU A 40 -0.83 13.69 13.55
CA GLU A 40 0.34 13.32 12.74
C GLU A 40 1.32 12.44 13.53
N ALA A 41 1.61 12.80 14.79
CA ALA A 41 2.46 12.00 15.67
C ALA A 41 1.84 10.62 16.02
N THR A 42 0.52 10.51 16.03
CA THR A 42 -0.17 9.21 16.21
C THR A 42 -0.02 8.36 14.96
N PHE A 43 -0.14 8.95 13.77
CA PHE A 43 0.03 8.26 12.49
C PHE A 43 1.48 7.83 12.26
N GLU A 44 2.47 8.67 12.58
CA GLU A 44 3.89 8.31 12.49
C GLU A 44 4.23 7.08 13.35
N ARG A 45 3.62 6.93 14.53
CA ARG A 45 3.81 5.73 15.37
C ARG A 45 3.09 4.49 14.85
N LEU A 46 2.08 4.67 14.00
CA LEU A 46 1.34 3.58 13.37
C LEU A 46 2.03 3.09 12.09
N VAL A 47 3.06 3.78 11.61
CA VAL A 47 3.90 3.34 10.51
C VAL A 47 4.64 2.07 10.95
N PRO A 48 4.34 0.90 10.36
CA PRO A 48 4.95 -0.36 10.78
C PRO A 48 6.32 -0.61 10.13
N PHE A 49 6.82 0.33 9.34
CA PHE A 49 8.04 0.18 8.53
C PHE A 49 9.27 0.66 9.30
N GLU A 50 10.32 -0.14 9.31
CA GLU A 50 11.66 0.29 9.71
C GLU A 50 12.42 0.95 8.54
N ASP A 51 13.41 1.79 8.86
CA ASP A 51 14.29 2.41 7.86
C ASP A 51 14.98 1.32 7.01
N ASN A 52 14.82 1.40 5.68
CA ASN A 52 15.31 0.43 4.69
C ASN A 52 14.59 -0.92 4.67
N GLU A 53 13.40 -1.03 5.23
CA GLU A 53 12.57 -2.22 5.08
C GLU A 53 12.07 -2.37 3.63
N THR A 54 11.95 -3.61 3.14
CA THR A 54 11.39 -3.89 1.82
C THR A 54 9.93 -3.46 1.75
N TYR A 55 9.54 -2.79 0.66
CA TYR A 55 8.16 -2.39 0.44
C TYR A 55 7.20 -3.59 0.53
N ASN A 56 6.19 -3.46 1.39
CA ASN A 56 5.18 -4.49 1.62
C ASN A 56 3.78 -3.90 1.54
N GLY A 57 3.04 -4.23 0.48
CA GLY A 57 1.67 -3.75 0.28
C GLY A 57 0.70 -4.17 1.39
N SER A 58 0.94 -5.29 2.07
CA SER A 58 0.11 -5.72 3.21
C SER A 58 0.30 -4.80 4.41
N LEU A 59 1.52 -4.33 4.64
CA LEU A 59 1.83 -3.37 5.71
C LEU A 59 1.23 -2.01 5.38
N VAL A 60 1.29 -1.55 4.12
CA VAL A 60 0.63 -0.32 3.68
C VAL A 60 -0.87 -0.38 3.95
N THR A 61 -1.51 -1.48 3.55
CA THR A 61 -2.96 -1.67 3.76
C THR A 61 -3.30 -1.64 5.25
N SER A 62 -2.50 -2.31 6.08
CA SER A 62 -2.69 -2.37 7.54
C SER A 62 -2.54 -0.98 8.17
N MET A 63 -1.57 -0.19 7.70
CA MET A 63 -1.36 1.19 8.11
C MET A 63 -2.57 2.08 7.73
N GLU A 64 -3.07 1.97 6.49
CA GLU A 64 -4.26 2.70 6.04
C GLU A 64 -5.50 2.39 6.89
N GLU A 65 -5.72 1.12 7.22
CA GLU A 65 -6.82 0.70 8.10
C GLU A 65 -6.66 1.24 9.53
N GLY A 66 -5.43 1.23 10.06
CA GLY A 66 -5.11 1.83 11.36
C GLY A 66 -5.44 3.32 11.41
N ILE A 67 -5.04 4.07 10.38
CA ILE A 67 -5.33 5.51 10.27
C ILE A 67 -6.85 5.75 10.16
N LYS A 68 -7.54 5.00 9.29
CA LYS A 68 -9.02 5.07 9.17
C LYS A 68 -9.71 4.84 10.51
N ARG A 69 -9.20 3.90 11.32
CA ARG A 69 -9.77 3.61 12.65
C ARG A 69 -9.60 4.77 13.62
N VAL A 70 -8.40 5.35 13.70
CA VAL A 70 -8.12 6.52 14.58
C VAL A 70 -8.98 7.72 14.20
N LEU A 71 -9.11 7.99 12.90
CA LEU A 71 -9.99 9.05 12.39
C LEU A 71 -11.47 8.76 12.71
N GLY A 72 -11.88 7.50 12.57
CA GLY A 72 -13.22 7.04 12.96
C GLY A 72 -13.52 7.23 14.44
N GLU A 73 -12.58 6.89 15.32
CA GLU A 73 -12.68 7.14 16.76
C GLU A 73 -12.70 8.63 17.11
N SER A 74 -12.07 9.47 16.28
CA SER A 74 -12.08 10.93 16.38
C SER A 74 -13.36 11.60 15.84
N GLY A 75 -14.29 10.82 15.30
CA GLY A 75 -15.62 11.30 14.86
C GLY A 75 -15.81 11.43 13.34
N TYR A 76 -14.83 11.00 12.53
CA TYR A 76 -14.98 10.99 11.07
C TYR A 76 -15.78 9.78 10.62
N ALA A 77 -16.96 10.02 10.05
CA ALA A 77 -17.83 8.93 9.61
C ALA A 77 -17.31 8.19 8.36
N TYR A 78 -16.56 8.87 7.49
CA TYR A 78 -16.07 8.35 6.21
C TYR A 78 -14.67 8.85 5.85
N PRO A 79 -13.63 8.55 6.65
CA PRO A 79 -12.27 8.98 6.34
C PRO A 79 -11.76 8.30 5.06
N GLN A 80 -11.24 9.10 4.13
CA GLN A 80 -10.60 8.63 2.91
C GLN A 80 -9.08 8.64 3.11
N VAL A 81 -8.48 7.46 3.20
CA VAL A 81 -7.02 7.32 3.28
C VAL A 81 -6.54 6.61 2.03
N ASN A 82 -5.63 7.25 1.30
CA ASN A 82 -5.05 6.74 0.05
C ASN A 82 -3.53 6.90 0.07
N THR A 83 -2.80 5.81 -0.14
CA THR A 83 -1.34 5.83 -0.27
C THR A 83 -0.90 5.90 -1.73
N ILE A 84 -0.06 6.87 -2.05
CA ILE A 84 0.58 7.04 -3.35
C ILE A 84 2.07 6.69 -3.20
N PRO A 85 2.54 5.56 -3.75
CA PRO A 85 3.96 5.26 -3.78
C PRO A 85 4.67 6.10 -4.85
N GLU A 86 5.70 6.83 -4.44
CA GLU A 86 6.64 7.54 -5.30
C GLU A 86 7.92 6.70 -5.42
N PHE A 87 8.13 6.11 -6.59
CA PHE A 87 9.29 5.27 -6.86
C PHE A 87 10.49 6.12 -7.29
N ASP A 88 11.64 5.83 -6.71
CA ASP A 88 12.95 6.33 -7.08
C ASP A 88 13.76 5.16 -7.64
N ASP A 89 13.72 5.01 -8.97
CA ASP A 89 14.43 3.95 -9.70
C ASP A 89 15.96 4.06 -9.59
N GLU A 90 16.51 5.26 -9.38
CA GLU A 90 17.96 5.47 -9.26
C GLU A 90 18.51 4.86 -7.97
N ASN A 91 17.78 5.05 -6.86
CA ASN A 91 18.18 4.56 -5.54
C ASN A 91 17.49 3.24 -5.15
N LYS A 92 16.58 2.72 -5.98
CA LYS A 92 15.69 1.58 -5.68
C LYS A 92 14.92 1.78 -4.38
N GLN A 93 14.43 3.00 -4.18
CA GLN A 93 13.70 3.42 -3.01
C GLN A 93 12.27 3.78 -3.35
N VAL A 94 11.36 3.65 -2.40
CA VAL A 94 9.98 4.12 -2.51
C VAL A 94 9.66 5.04 -1.34
N SER A 95 9.09 6.20 -1.64
CA SER A 95 8.50 7.10 -0.67
C SER A 95 6.98 6.93 -0.68
N LEU A 96 6.38 6.74 0.49
CA LEU A 96 4.94 6.51 0.60
C LEU A 96 4.27 7.79 1.01
N VAL A 97 3.48 8.38 0.11
CA VAL A 97 2.71 9.59 0.41
C VAL A 97 1.28 9.19 0.75
N VAL A 98 0.93 9.26 2.03
CA VAL A 98 -0.39 8.95 2.55
C VAL A 98 -1.22 10.23 2.55
N ASN A 99 -2.24 10.27 1.69
CA ASN A 99 -3.22 11.35 1.67
C ASN A 99 -4.42 10.99 2.53
N VAL A 100 -4.84 11.92 3.37
CA VAL A 100 -6.00 11.83 4.26
C VAL A 100 -6.99 12.95 3.92
N ASP A 101 -8.25 12.58 3.67
CA ASP A 101 -9.38 13.49 3.44
C ASP A 101 -10.57 13.08 4.34
#